data_AF-A0A9D5V1S2-F1
#
_entry.id   AF-A0A9D5V1S2-F1
#
_cell.length_a   1.000
_cell.length_b   1.000
_cell.length_c   1.000
_cell.angle_alpha   90.00
_cell.angle_beta   90.00
_cell.angle_gamma   90.00
#
_symmetry.space_group_name_H-M   'P 1'
#
loop_
_entity.id
_entity.type
_entity.pdbx_description
1 polymer ?
#
loop_
_entity_poly.entity_id
_entity_poly.type
_entity_poly.pdbx_seq_one_letter_code
_entity_poly.pdbx_strand_id
1 'polypeptide(L)'
;MAGITFDTLKYTKRLKEVGIPELQAEVQVEILAEVLAERLASKNDLSLVEMGLKQTIKEFETGLRQNIKEVETGLRQNIKEVETGLRQEIKDLEVKMNLGFKEVDIKFETLRTDLSRTDAKVETLRTDLSRTDAKIETLRSELSRTDAKIVATIKWSAGMFAAQTALIIGAMFAMMKLTQPSPPAIQYIAPPTKELRTPAPPTAPVP
;
A
#
# COMPACT_ATOMS: atom_id res chain seq x y z
N MET A 1 -40.95 -66.26 -49.77
CA MET A 1 -40.05 -67.40 -50.03
C MET A 1 -40.84 -68.47 -50.77
N ALA A 2 -40.55 -68.69 -52.06
CA ALA A 2 -41.10 -69.84 -52.75
C ALA A 2 -40.38 -71.09 -52.20
N GLY A 3 -41.11 -71.97 -51.51
CA GLY A 3 -40.54 -73.20 -51.00
C GLY A 3 -40.15 -74.11 -52.15
N ILE A 4 -38.96 -74.74 -52.08
CA ILE A 4 -38.60 -75.82 -52.99
C ILE A 4 -39.49 -77.00 -52.62
N THR A 5 -40.56 -77.23 -53.36
CA THR A 5 -41.43 -78.39 -53.17
C THR A 5 -40.81 -79.57 -53.92
N PHE A 6 -40.33 -80.58 -53.18
CA PHE A 6 -39.87 -81.83 -53.77
C PHE A 6 -41.08 -82.72 -54.10
N ASP A 7 -41.44 -82.75 -55.39
CA ASP A 7 -42.54 -83.59 -55.89
C ASP A 7 -42.03 -85.02 -56.12
N THR A 8 -42.22 -85.85 -55.09
CA THR A 8 -41.82 -87.27 -55.06
C THR A 8 -42.44 -88.05 -56.21
N LEU A 9 -43.71 -87.80 -56.56
CA LEU A 9 -44.41 -88.51 -57.63
C LEU A 9 -43.82 -88.18 -59.01
N LYS A 10 -43.60 -86.89 -59.28
CA LYS A 10 -43.00 -86.44 -60.54
C LYS A 10 -41.55 -86.91 -60.66
N TYR A 11 -40.80 -86.93 -59.56
CA TYR A 11 -39.42 -87.43 -59.54
C TYR A 11 -39.38 -88.95 -59.79
N THR A 12 -40.23 -89.72 -59.11
CA THR A 12 -40.33 -91.18 -59.30
C THR A 12 -40.71 -91.55 -60.74
N LYS A 13 -41.68 -90.84 -61.35
CA LYS A 13 -42.08 -91.06 -62.76
C LYS A 13 -40.90 -90.88 -63.73
N ARG A 14 -40.11 -89.82 -63.56
CA ARG A 14 -38.93 -89.56 -64.39
C ARG A 14 -37.87 -90.65 -64.27
N LEU A 15 -37.66 -91.21 -63.08
CA LEU A 15 -36.73 -92.31 -62.87
C LEU A 15 -37.19 -93.58 -63.62
N LYS A 16 -38.49 -93.89 -63.61
CA LYS A 16 -39.06 -95.01 -64.38
C LYS A 16 -38.92 -94.80 -65.89
N GLU A 17 -39.15 -93.58 -66.38
CA GLU A 17 -39.04 -93.21 -67.81
C GLU A 17 -37.62 -93.39 -68.38
N VAL A 18 -36.58 -93.26 -67.54
CA VAL A 18 -35.18 -93.48 -67.95
C VAL A 18 -34.69 -94.91 -67.67
N GLY A 19 -35.61 -95.83 -67.36
CA GLY A 19 -35.34 -97.26 -67.23
C GLY A 19 -34.93 -97.73 -65.83
N ILE A 20 -35.05 -96.91 -64.78
CA ILE A 20 -34.85 -97.39 -63.40
C ILE A 20 -36.06 -98.23 -62.98
N PRO A 21 -35.85 -99.48 -62.49
CA PRO A 21 -36.93 -100.32 -61.97
C PRO A 21 -37.76 -99.63 -60.89
N GLU A 22 -39.07 -99.88 -60.86
CA GLU A 22 -40.03 -99.22 -59.98
C GLU A 22 -39.61 -99.20 -58.50
N LEU A 23 -39.26 -100.37 -57.95
CA LEU A 23 -38.77 -100.50 -56.58
C LEU A 23 -37.52 -99.66 -56.29
N GLN A 24 -36.59 -99.56 -57.26
CA GLN A 24 -35.37 -98.76 -57.08
C GLN A 24 -35.66 -97.26 -57.17
N ALA A 25 -36.56 -96.85 -58.07
CA ALA A 25 -36.99 -95.46 -58.18
C ALA A 25 -37.67 -94.97 -56.89
N GLU A 26 -38.57 -95.78 -56.32
CA GLU A 26 -39.29 -95.45 -55.09
C GLU A 26 -38.36 -95.30 -53.88
N VAL A 27 -37.44 -96.26 -53.68
CA VAL A 27 -36.46 -96.20 -52.58
C VAL A 27 -35.53 -94.98 -52.71
N GLN A 28 -35.09 -94.65 -53.93
CA GLN A 28 -34.24 -93.46 -54.14
C GLN A 28 -34.98 -92.15 -53.82
N VAL A 29 -36.25 -92.04 -54.23
CA VAL A 29 -37.07 -90.85 -53.94
C VAL A 29 -37.37 -90.74 -52.45
N GLU A 30 -37.64 -91.85 -51.79
CA GLU A 30 -37.90 -91.93 -50.34
C GLU A 30 -36.69 -91.45 -49.54
N ILE A 31 -35.50 -92.01 -49.78
CA ILE A 31 -34.27 -91.59 -49.09
C ILE A 31 -33.96 -90.11 -49.37
N LEU A 32 -34.15 -89.65 -50.62
CA LEU A 32 -33.92 -88.25 -50.96
C LEU A 32 -34.91 -87.32 -50.24
N ALA A 33 -36.18 -87.73 -50.13
CA ALA A 33 -37.19 -86.97 -49.40
C ALA A 33 -36.89 -86.91 -47.90
N GLU A 34 -36.43 -88.01 -47.31
CA GLU A 34 -36.00 -88.07 -45.90
C GLU A 34 -34.82 -87.14 -45.63
N VAL A 35 -33.75 -87.22 -46.43
CA VAL A 35 -32.55 -86.36 -46.27
C VAL A 35 -32.90 -84.88 -46.45
N LEU A 36 -33.82 -84.55 -47.37
CA LEU A 36 -34.29 -83.18 -47.56
C LEU A 36 -35.15 -82.70 -46.38
N ALA A 37 -35.99 -83.56 -45.81
CA ALA A 37 -36.79 -83.23 -44.63
C ALA A 37 -35.93 -83.03 -43.37
N GLU A 38 -34.85 -83.79 -43.22
CA GLU A 38 -33.95 -83.71 -42.06
C GLU A 38 -33.03 -82.47 -42.10
N ARG A 39 -32.56 -82.07 -43.28
CA ARG A 39 -31.56 -80.98 -43.41
C ARG A 39 -32.15 -79.59 -43.64
N LEU A 40 -33.40 -79.48 -44.10
CA LEU A 40 -34.04 -78.20 -44.38
C LEU A 40 -34.77 -77.68 -43.15
N ALA A 41 -34.52 -76.42 -42.78
CA ALA A 41 -35.31 -75.73 -41.78
C ALA A 41 -36.78 -75.69 -42.19
N SER A 42 -37.66 -76.14 -41.29
CA SER A 42 -39.09 -76.13 -41.51
C SER A 42 -39.66 -74.72 -41.39
N LYS A 43 -40.90 -74.52 -41.85
CA LYS A 43 -41.64 -73.27 -41.61
C LYS A 43 -41.81 -72.98 -40.12
N ASN A 44 -41.89 -74.03 -39.29
CA ASN A 44 -42.02 -73.89 -37.85
C ASN A 44 -40.73 -73.34 -37.24
N ASP A 45 -39.56 -73.81 -37.69
CA ASP A 45 -38.27 -73.29 -37.22
C ASP A 45 -38.10 -71.81 -37.55
N LEU A 46 -38.47 -71.41 -38.79
CA LEU A 46 -38.47 -70.00 -39.18
C LEU A 46 -39.45 -69.17 -38.35
N SER A 47 -40.63 -69.71 -38.04
CA SER A 47 -41.62 -69.04 -37.19
C SER A 47 -41.11 -68.86 -35.75
N LEU A 48 -40.42 -69.87 -35.19
CA LEU A 48 -39.79 -69.77 -33.88
C LEU A 48 -38.70 -68.69 -33.86
N VAL A 49 -37.85 -68.64 -34.89
CA VAL A 49 -36.82 -67.60 -35.03
C VAL A 49 -37.45 -66.21 -35.19
N GLU A 50 -38.50 -66.06 -36.01
CA GLU A 50 -39.20 -64.78 -36.18
C GLU A 50 -39.81 -64.30 -34.85
N MET A 51 -40.43 -65.20 -34.08
CA MET A 51 -40.97 -64.87 -32.76
C MET A 51 -39.84 -64.46 -31.80
N GLY A 52 -38.72 -65.17 -31.80
CA GLY A 52 -37.55 -64.83 -30.99
C GLY A 52 -36.99 -63.45 -31.33
N LEU A 53 -36.80 -63.14 -32.62
CA LEU A 53 -36.32 -61.84 -33.06
C LEU A 53 -37.28 -60.69 -32.71
N LYS A 54 -38.59 -60.90 -32.88
CA LYS A 54 -39.60 -59.90 -32.47
C LYS A 54 -39.55 -59.64 -30.97
N GLN A 55 -39.36 -60.69 -30.17
CA GLN A 55 -39.22 -60.57 -28.72
C GLN A 55 -37.94 -59.82 -28.35
N THR A 56 -36.79 -60.18 -28.92
CA THR A 56 -35.51 -59.48 -28.68
C THR A 56 -35.57 -58.01 -29.07
N ILE A 57 -36.18 -57.68 -30.21
CA ILE A 57 -36.38 -56.28 -30.65
C ILE A 57 -37.23 -55.53 -29.63
N LYS A 58 -38.34 -56.13 -29.18
CA LYS A 58 -39.22 -55.52 -28.17
C LYS A 58 -38.49 -55.27 -26.86
N GLU A 59 -37.72 -56.25 -26.38
CA GLU A 59 -36.90 -56.11 -25.17
C GLU A 59 -35.87 -54.99 -25.32
N PHE A 60 -35.17 -54.94 -26.46
CA PHE A 60 -34.22 -53.87 -26.75
C PHE A 60 -34.87 -52.48 -26.81
N GLU A 61 -36.03 -52.35 -27.47
CA GLU A 61 -36.79 -51.11 -27.50
C GLU A 61 -37.22 -50.66 -26.10
N THR A 62 -37.64 -51.59 -25.26
CA THR A 62 -37.99 -51.27 -23.86
C THR A 62 -36.77 -50.83 -23.06
N GLY A 63 -35.63 -51.50 -23.23
CA GLY A 63 -34.36 -51.13 -22.58
C GLY A 63 -33.86 -49.75 -23.01
N LEU A 64 -33.92 -49.44 -24.30
CA LEU A 64 -33.55 -48.10 -24.81
C LEU A 64 -34.48 -47.00 -24.27
N ARG A 65 -35.79 -47.25 -24.23
CA ARG A 65 -36.74 -46.28 -23.64
C ARG A 65 -36.46 -46.03 -22.16
N GLN A 66 -36.10 -47.07 -21.42
CA GLN A 66 -35.73 -46.95 -20.02
C GLN A 66 -34.42 -46.17 -19.85
N ASN A 67 -33.37 -46.52 -20.59
CA ASN A 67 -32.08 -45.81 -20.54
C ASN A 67 -32.22 -44.32 -20.90
N ILE A 68 -33.02 -43.99 -21.91
CA ILE A 68 -33.30 -42.60 -22.28
C ILE A 68 -33.98 -41.86 -21.12
N LYS A 69 -34.98 -42.49 -20.48
CA LYS A 69 -35.68 -41.90 -19.34
C LYS A 69 -34.74 -41.69 -18.15
N GLU A 70 -33.88 -42.66 -17.84
CA GLU A 70 -32.90 -42.56 -16.76
C GLU A 70 -31.92 -41.40 -17.01
N VAL A 71 -31.36 -41.31 -18.23
CA VAL A 71 -30.49 -40.19 -18.63
C VAL A 71 -31.23 -38.85 -18.54
N GLU A 72 -32.48 -38.76 -19.02
CA GLU A 72 -33.27 -37.53 -18.92
C GLU A 72 -33.48 -37.10 -17.47
N THR A 73 -33.81 -38.05 -16.59
CA THR A 73 -33.99 -37.76 -15.16
C THR A 73 -32.69 -37.34 -14.48
N GLY A 74 -31.57 -38.00 -14.79
CA GLY A 74 -30.26 -37.64 -14.26
C GLY A 74 -29.80 -36.25 -14.72
N LEU A 75 -30.00 -35.91 -16.00
CA LEU A 75 -29.69 -34.58 -16.51
C LEU A 75 -30.57 -33.50 -15.87
N ARG A 76 -31.87 -33.74 -15.69
CA ARG A 76 -32.77 -32.81 -14.98
C ARG A 76 -32.33 -32.59 -13.53
N GLN A 77 -31.90 -33.64 -12.84
CA GLN A 77 -31.38 -33.54 -11.48
C GLN A 77 -30.08 -32.74 -11.44
N ASN A 78 -29.10 -33.07 -12.28
CA ASN A 78 -27.82 -32.37 -12.34
C ASN A 78 -28.00 -30.87 -12.64
N ILE A 79 -28.90 -30.52 -13.56
CA ILE A 79 -29.23 -29.11 -13.86
C ILE A 79 -29.77 -28.42 -12.61
N LYS A 80 -30.71 -29.05 -11.90
CA LYS A 80 -31.29 -28.48 -10.68
C LYS A 80 -30.23 -28.30 -9.59
N GLU A 81 -29.35 -29.27 -9.40
CA GLU A 81 -28.25 -29.19 -8.44
C GLU A 81 -27.32 -28.02 -8.76
N VAL A 82 -26.89 -27.88 -10.02
CA VAL A 82 -26.06 -26.75 -10.48
C VAL A 82 -26.78 -25.41 -10.28
N GLU A 83 -28.07 -25.31 -10.65
CA GLU A 83 -28.86 -24.09 -10.43
C GLU A 83 -28.94 -23.71 -8.94
N THR A 84 -29.14 -24.68 -8.06
CA THR A 84 -29.18 -24.43 -6.61
C THR A 84 -27.81 -24.03 -6.06
N GLY A 85 -26.73 -24.68 -6.52
CA GLY A 85 -25.36 -24.35 -6.14
C GLY A 85 -24.99 -22.93 -6.53
N LEU A 86 -25.22 -22.57 -7.80
CA LEU A 86 -24.96 -21.21 -8.30
C LEU A 86 -25.78 -20.14 -7.55
N ARG A 87 -27.05 -20.41 -7.24
CA ARG A 87 -27.88 -19.48 -6.44
C ARG A 87 -27.31 -19.27 -5.04
N GLN A 88 -26.76 -20.32 -4.43
CA GLN A 88 -26.16 -20.21 -3.10
C GLN A 88 -24.84 -19.44 -3.17
N GLU A 89 -23.96 -19.75 -4.13
CA GLU A 89 -22.69 -19.05 -4.32
C GLU A 89 -22.89 -17.55 -4.57
N ILE A 90 -23.89 -17.17 -5.37
CA ILE A 90 -24.23 -15.76 -5.60
C ILE A 90 -24.63 -15.07 -4.28
N LYS A 91 -25.49 -15.69 -3.47
CA LYS A 91 -25.88 -15.12 -2.16
C LYS A 91 -24.70 -14.98 -1.22
N ASP A 92 -23.82 -15.98 -1.19
CA ASP A 92 -22.64 -15.96 -0.33
C ASP A 92 -21.67 -14.84 -0.76
N LEU A 93 -21.51 -14.63 -2.08
CA LEU A 93 -20.73 -13.53 -2.63
C LEU A 93 -21.35 -12.16 -2.31
N GLU A 94 -22.67 -12.01 -2.44
CA GLU A 94 -23.38 -10.78 -2.05
C GLU A 94 -23.15 -10.43 -0.58
N VAL A 95 -23.23 -11.42 0.31
CA VAL A 95 -22.97 -11.22 1.75
C VAL A 95 -21.51 -10.83 1.99
N LYS A 96 -20.55 -11.56 1.41
CA LYS A 96 -19.12 -11.25 1.57
C LYS A 96 -18.77 -9.86 1.05
N MET A 97 -19.33 -9.47 -0.10
CA MET A 97 -19.11 -8.15 -0.68
C MET A 97 -19.68 -7.04 0.21
N ASN A 98 -20.91 -7.22 0.71
CA ASN A 98 -21.52 -6.26 1.63
C ASN A 98 -20.74 -6.12 2.95
N LEU A 99 -20.21 -7.22 3.49
CA LEU A 99 -19.33 -7.17 4.67
C LEU A 99 -18.02 -6.46 4.36
N GLY A 100 -17.40 -6.76 3.21
CA GLY A 100 -16.18 -6.09 2.76
C GLY A 100 -16.36 -4.58 2.61
N PHE A 101 -17.48 -4.13 2.02
CA PHE A 101 -17.80 -2.70 1.93
C PHE A 101 -17.97 -2.06 3.31
N LYS A 102 -18.69 -2.70 4.24
CA LYS A 102 -18.82 -2.19 5.62
C LYS A 102 -17.47 -2.06 6.32
N GLU A 103 -16.56 -3.02 6.11
CA GLU A 103 -15.22 -2.95 6.69
C GLU A 103 -14.43 -1.76 6.13
N VAL A 104 -14.53 -1.50 4.83
CA VAL A 104 -13.91 -0.33 4.18
C VAL A 104 -14.50 0.97 4.74
N ASP A 105 -15.82 1.06 4.91
CA ASP A 105 -16.48 2.23 5.50
C ASP A 105 -15.96 2.51 6.92
N ILE A 106 -15.85 1.47 7.77
CA ILE A 106 -15.29 1.59 9.12
C ILE A 106 -13.85 2.09 9.09
N LYS A 107 -13.02 1.54 8.20
CA LYS A 107 -11.62 1.99 8.03
C LYS A 107 -11.56 3.44 7.57
N PHE A 108 -12.43 3.83 6.64
CA PHE A 108 -12.50 5.20 6.14
C PHE A 108 -12.89 6.19 7.23
N GLU A 109 -13.92 5.88 8.03
CA GLU A 109 -14.31 6.71 9.18
C GLU A 109 -13.17 6.79 10.21
N THR A 110 -12.49 5.68 10.48
CA THR A 110 -11.32 5.69 11.38
C THR A 110 -10.23 6.63 10.84
N LEU A 111 -9.86 6.51 9.57
CA LEU A 111 -8.89 7.39 8.91
C LEU A 111 -9.32 8.87 8.99
N ARG A 112 -10.61 9.15 8.78
CA ARG A 112 -11.17 10.50 8.89
C ARG A 112 -10.99 11.08 10.30
N THR A 113 -11.21 10.28 11.34
CA THR A 113 -11.01 10.71 12.73
C THR A 113 -9.53 10.95 13.05
N ASP A 114 -8.64 10.09 12.57
CA ASP A 114 -7.19 10.24 12.77
C ASP A 114 -6.62 11.47 12.04
N LEU A 115 -7.12 11.76 10.84
CA LEU A 115 -6.77 12.97 10.11
C LEU A 115 -7.21 14.22 10.89
N SER A 116 -8.45 14.24 11.38
CA SER A 116 -8.96 15.35 12.20
C SER A 116 -8.15 15.56 13.48
N ARG A 117 -7.69 14.48 14.11
CA ARG A 117 -6.80 14.54 15.27
C ARG A 117 -5.42 15.11 14.89
N THR A 118 -4.92 14.75 13.73
CA THR A 118 -3.63 15.25 13.22
C THR A 118 -3.73 16.75 12.93
N ASP A 119 -4.82 17.21 12.30
CA ASP A 119 -5.07 18.64 12.07
C ASP A 119 -5.10 19.43 13.38
N ALA A 120 -5.78 18.91 14.41
CA ALA A 120 -5.79 19.55 15.73
C ALA A 120 -4.39 19.62 16.38
N LYS A 121 -3.56 18.58 16.20
CA LYS A 121 -2.16 18.60 16.66
C LYS A 121 -1.32 19.62 15.90
N VAL A 122 -1.51 19.74 14.59
CA VAL A 122 -0.82 20.74 13.76
C VAL A 122 -1.20 22.15 14.22
N GLU A 123 -2.48 22.42 14.48
CA GLU A 123 -2.92 23.72 14.96
C GLU A 123 -2.34 24.04 16.34
N THR A 124 -2.31 23.06 17.24
CA THR A 124 -1.66 23.20 18.56
C THR A 124 -0.19 23.56 18.40
N LEU A 125 0.57 22.81 17.58
CA LEU A 125 1.97 23.10 17.30
C LEU A 125 2.19 24.49 16.71
N ARG A 126 1.28 24.93 15.82
CA ARG A 126 1.32 26.28 15.25
C ARG A 126 1.21 27.34 16.34
N THR A 127 0.27 27.18 17.28
CA THR A 127 0.12 28.13 18.39
C THR A 127 1.31 28.13 19.34
N ASP A 128 1.89 26.96 19.64
CA ASP A 128 3.07 26.84 20.50
C ASP A 128 4.31 27.46 19.85
N LEU A 129 4.46 27.32 18.52
CA LEU A 129 5.52 27.97 17.77
C LEU A 129 5.38 29.50 17.84
N SER A 130 4.19 30.05 17.58
CA SER A 130 3.94 31.50 17.71
C SER A 130 4.21 32.03 19.12
N ARG A 131 3.88 31.26 20.16
CA ARG A 131 4.21 31.61 21.55
C ARG A 131 5.73 31.62 21.78
N THR A 132 6.45 30.66 21.19
CA THR A 132 7.90 30.59 21.27
C THR A 132 8.56 31.78 20.57
N ASP A 133 8.08 32.15 19.39
CA ASP A 133 8.54 33.35 18.68
C ASP A 133 8.35 34.62 19.52
N ALA A 134 7.20 34.78 20.17
CA ALA A 134 6.95 35.92 21.07
C ALA A 134 7.90 35.94 22.29
N LYS A 135 8.21 34.77 22.86
CA LYS A 135 9.20 34.65 23.95
C LYS A 135 10.61 35.02 23.47
N ILE A 136 11.00 34.59 22.27
CA ILE A 136 12.28 34.96 21.66
C ILE A 136 12.37 36.48 21.47
N GLU A 137 11.32 37.12 20.97
CA GLU A 137 11.31 38.57 20.78
C GLU A 137 11.42 39.32 22.11
N THR A 138 10.71 38.83 23.14
CA THR A 138 10.81 39.38 24.50
C THR A 138 12.24 39.26 25.04
N LEU A 139 12.86 38.08 24.95
CA LEU A 139 14.24 37.85 25.37
C LEU A 139 15.25 38.72 24.61
N ARG A 140 15.08 38.89 23.29
CA ARG A 140 15.91 39.81 22.49
C ARG A 140 15.82 41.24 23.01
N SER A 141 14.63 41.69 23.37
CA SER A 141 14.42 43.04 23.93
C SER A 141 15.06 43.21 25.32
N GLU A 142 14.97 42.19 26.18
CA GLU A 142 15.59 42.18 27.51
C GLU A 142 17.13 42.18 27.42
N LEU A 143 17.68 41.40 26.49
CA LEU A 143 19.12 41.36 26.22
C LEU A 143 19.62 42.73 25.76
N SER A 144 18.98 43.34 24.76
CA SER A 144 19.33 44.69 24.27
C SER A 144 19.28 45.76 25.37
N ARG A 145 18.27 45.69 26.24
CA ARG A 145 18.16 46.59 27.40
C ARG A 145 19.31 46.38 28.39
N THR A 146 19.70 45.13 28.61
CA THR A 146 20.81 44.77 29.49
C THR A 146 22.14 45.24 28.91
N ASP A 147 22.37 45.03 27.62
CA ASP A 147 23.53 45.55 26.89
C ASP A 147 23.63 47.08 27.02
N ALA A 148 22.52 47.79 26.82
CA ALA A 148 22.47 49.26 26.97
C ALA A 148 22.80 49.70 28.41
N LYS A 149 22.30 49.00 29.43
CA LYS A 149 22.63 49.27 30.84
C LYS A 149 24.10 49.01 31.15
N ILE A 150 24.66 47.92 30.64
CA ILE A 150 26.08 47.58 30.80
C ILE A 150 26.95 48.69 30.20
N VAL A 151 26.69 49.07 28.95
CA VAL A 151 27.43 50.13 28.25
C VAL A 151 27.32 51.47 29.00
N ALA A 152 26.11 51.84 29.44
CA ALA A 152 25.90 53.06 30.21
C ALA A 152 26.68 53.06 31.53
N THR A 153 26.66 51.93 32.25
CA THR A 153 27.37 51.77 33.53
C THR A 153 28.88 51.85 33.33
N ILE A 154 29.42 51.19 32.30
CA ILE A 154 30.84 51.29 31.93
C ILE A 154 31.21 52.74 31.63
N LYS A 155 30.42 53.44 30.81
CA LYS A 155 30.64 54.85 30.47
C LYS A 155 30.66 55.75 31.71
N TRP A 156 29.71 55.57 32.63
CA TRP A 156 29.66 56.34 33.89
C TRP A 156 30.85 56.04 34.81
N SER A 157 31.21 54.77 34.97
CA SER A 157 32.37 54.37 35.78
C SER A 157 33.67 54.94 35.21
N ALA A 158 33.89 54.87 33.90
CA ALA A 158 35.07 55.43 33.24
C ALA A 158 35.16 56.95 33.41
N GLY A 159 34.05 57.67 33.28
CA GLY A 159 33.99 59.11 33.53
C GLY A 159 34.31 59.46 35.00
N MET A 160 33.79 58.69 35.95
CA MET A 160 34.09 58.85 37.37
C MET A 160 35.57 58.61 37.67
N PHE A 161 36.18 57.56 37.11
CA PHE A 161 37.61 57.29 37.23
C PHE A 161 38.45 58.44 36.66
N ALA A 162 38.10 58.97 35.48
CA ALA A 162 38.80 60.11 34.88
C ALA A 162 38.68 61.39 35.73
N ALA A 163 37.53 61.63 36.35
CA ALA A 163 37.35 62.76 37.26
C ALA A 163 38.20 62.58 38.53
N GLN A 164 38.22 61.38 39.13
CA GLN A 164 39.02 61.08 40.31
C GLN A 164 40.52 61.25 40.03
N THR A 165 41.02 60.79 38.89
CA THR A 165 42.43 60.96 38.51
C THR A 165 42.79 62.43 38.27
N ALA A 166 41.95 63.19 37.59
CA ALA A 166 42.16 64.63 37.41
C ALA A 166 42.19 65.39 38.74
N LEU A 167 41.30 65.04 39.68
CA LEU A 167 41.25 65.64 41.02
C LEU A 167 42.55 65.35 41.80
N ILE A 168 43.04 64.09 41.78
CA ILE A 168 44.29 63.70 42.42
C ILE A 168 45.50 64.46 41.82
N ILE A 169 45.59 64.58 40.49
CA ILE A 169 46.66 65.33 39.83
C ILE A 169 46.61 66.82 40.22
N GLY A 170 45.42 67.42 40.23
CA GLY A 170 45.23 68.82 40.64
C GLY A 170 45.64 69.06 42.10
N ALA A 171 45.28 68.15 43.00
CA ALA A 171 45.69 68.20 44.40
C ALA A 171 47.21 68.08 44.57
N MET A 172 47.85 67.14 43.83
CA MET A 172 49.31 67.01 43.81
C MET A 172 49.99 68.29 43.31
N PHE A 173 49.48 68.92 42.24
CA PHE A 173 50.03 70.16 41.72
C PHE A 173 49.90 71.33 42.71
N ALA A 174 48.75 71.45 43.38
CA ALA A 174 48.53 72.47 44.42
C ALA A 174 49.51 72.29 45.59
N MET A 175 49.72 71.05 46.05
CA MET A 175 50.72 70.73 47.06
C MET A 175 52.13 71.11 46.60
N MET A 176 52.50 70.82 45.35
CA MET A 176 53.81 71.16 44.80
C MET A 176 54.07 72.67 44.79
N LYS A 177 53.05 73.50 44.53
CA LYS A 177 53.15 74.97 44.63
C LYS A 177 53.31 75.47 46.06
N LEU A 178 52.64 74.86 47.03
CA LEU A 178 52.74 75.25 48.45
C LEU A 178 54.11 74.92 49.07
N THR A 179 54.86 73.99 48.46
CA THR A 179 56.22 73.62 48.90
C THR A 179 57.35 74.36 48.18
N GLN A 180 57.07 75.30 47.26
CA GLN A 180 58.13 76.12 46.67
C GLN A 180 58.60 77.21 47.65
N PRO A 181 59.92 77.32 47.95
CA PRO A 181 60.43 78.37 48.83
C PRO A 181 60.25 79.76 48.20
N SER A 182 59.80 80.74 48.98
CA SER A 182 59.63 82.13 48.55
C SER A 182 60.94 82.72 47.99
N PRO A 183 60.90 83.52 46.90
CA PRO A 183 62.07 84.27 46.45
C PRO A 183 62.53 85.23 47.55
N PRO A 184 63.85 85.38 47.80
CA PRO A 184 64.37 86.15 48.92
C PRO A 184 64.02 87.64 48.82
N ALA A 185 63.56 88.21 49.93
CA ALA A 185 63.35 89.64 50.09
C ALA A 185 64.70 90.37 50.07
N ILE A 186 64.87 91.31 49.14
CA ILE A 186 65.95 92.30 49.21
C ILE A 186 65.61 93.23 50.38
N GLN A 187 66.35 93.11 51.48
CA GLN A 187 66.24 94.00 52.63
C GLN A 187 66.89 95.35 52.32
N TYR A 188 66.06 96.39 52.34
CA TYR A 188 66.45 97.79 52.32
C TYR A 188 67.20 98.14 53.61
N ILE A 189 68.44 98.63 53.51
CA ILE A 189 69.22 99.19 54.62
C ILE A 189 69.47 100.67 54.33
N ALA A 190 69.05 101.53 55.26
CA ALA A 190 69.52 102.91 55.43
C ALA A 190 69.78 103.13 56.93
N PRO A 191 70.57 104.12 57.42
CA PRO A 191 71.58 105.02 56.82
C PRO A 191 72.90 105.03 57.67
N PRO A 192 73.81 106.03 57.57
CA PRO A 192 73.74 107.12 58.56
C PRO A 192 74.07 108.52 58.01
N THR A 193 73.43 109.52 58.58
CA THR A 193 73.75 110.94 58.44
C THR A 193 75.06 111.26 59.19
N LYS A 194 76.10 111.76 58.50
CA LYS A 194 77.17 112.56 59.13
C LYS A 194 77.84 113.50 58.14
N GLU A 195 77.48 114.77 58.32
CA GLU A 195 78.24 116.02 58.22
C GLU A 195 79.13 116.35 57.01
N LEU A 196 78.75 117.47 56.41
CA LEU A 196 79.50 118.51 55.70
C LEU A 196 81.02 118.58 56.00
N ARG A 197 81.87 118.39 54.98
CA ARG A 197 83.09 119.21 54.80
C ARG A 197 83.50 119.29 53.32
N THR A 198 83.38 120.51 52.78
CA THR A 198 83.89 121.04 51.50
C THR A 198 85.45 121.07 51.47
N PRO A 199 86.09 121.58 50.40
CA PRO A 199 86.02 121.21 48.97
C PRO A 199 87.46 121.09 48.38
N ALA A 200 87.58 120.90 47.05
CA ALA A 200 88.50 121.57 46.12
C ALA A 200 89.01 120.63 45.00
N PRO A 201 89.31 121.19 43.81
CA PRO A 201 89.16 120.53 42.51
C PRO A 201 90.53 120.39 41.80
N PRO A 202 90.59 120.45 40.46
CA PRO A 202 90.30 119.40 39.49
C PRO A 202 91.58 119.02 38.72
N THR A 203 91.52 118.05 37.81
CA THR A 203 92.27 118.11 36.53
C THR A 203 91.78 116.99 35.60
N ALA A 204 91.30 117.40 34.43
CA ALA A 204 91.35 116.60 33.21
C ALA A 204 92.79 116.69 32.63
N PRO A 205 93.13 116.21 31.41
CA PRO A 205 92.35 115.44 30.42
C PRO A 205 93.18 114.35 29.67
N VAL A 206 92.57 113.85 28.57
CA VAL A 206 93.16 113.37 27.28
C VAL A 206 93.56 111.89 27.19
N PRO A 207 93.49 111.25 25.99
CA PRO A 207 92.67 111.47 24.78
C PRO A 207 91.55 110.42 24.60
#